data_AF-A0A520TQA3-F1
#
_entry.id   AF-A0A520TQA3-F1
#
_cell.length_a   1.000
_cell.length_b   1.000
_cell.length_c   1.000
_cell.angle_alpha   90.00
_cell.angle_beta   90.00
_cell.angle_gamma   90.00
#
_symmetry.space_group_name_H-M   'P 1'
#
loop_
_entity.id
_entity.type
_entity.pdbx_description
1 polymer ?
#
loop_
_entity_poly.entity_id
_entity_poly.type
_entity_poly.pdbx_seq_one_letter_code
_entity_poly.pdbx_strand_id
1 'polypeptide(L)'
;MVFGAPNNYNGKAFTRSESKLLNKQVIEKDNRPVNLNLLTISLPIIGLSSILHRISGVAVFFSFPLIVWVFSISLKSENSFLMLSNLLQNSIAFKAITFMILVGFSYHLLAGIRKLISDAFGVGETLESGRVLSWLVFGATFIMAVFFLFYLF
;
A
#
# COMPACT_ATOMS: atom_id res chain seq x y z
N MET A 1 2.88 24.44 17.21
CA MET A 1 1.83 25.34 17.71
C MET A 1 1.36 24.82 19.06
N VAL A 2 1.80 25.46 20.15
CA VAL A 2 1.32 25.16 21.51
C VAL A 2 -0.07 25.77 21.60
N PHE A 3 -1.11 24.95 21.77
CA PHE A 3 -2.44 25.47 22.09
C PHE A 3 -2.33 26.24 23.40
N GLY A 4 -2.49 27.57 23.36
CA GLY A 4 -2.51 28.41 24.55
C GLY A 4 -3.56 27.88 25.52
N ALA A 5 -3.22 27.84 26.81
CA ALA A 5 -4.18 27.46 27.84
C ALA A 5 -5.43 28.33 27.69
N PRO A 6 -6.64 27.76 27.74
CA PRO A 6 -7.85 28.56 27.73
C PRO A 6 -7.76 29.52 28.92
N ASN A 7 -7.72 30.82 28.66
CA ASN A 7 -7.83 31.82 29.71
C ASN A 7 -9.30 32.15 29.84
N ASN A 8 -9.80 32.30 31.08
CA ASN A 8 -11.13 32.85 31.25
C ASN A 8 -11.12 34.33 30.81
N TYR A 9 -12.28 34.86 30.40
CA TYR A 9 -12.44 36.26 29.95
C TYR A 9 -12.07 37.31 31.01
N ASN A 10 -11.68 36.87 32.22
CA ASN A 10 -11.29 37.68 33.37
C ASN A 10 -9.78 37.58 33.68
N GLY A 11 -8.97 37.01 32.77
CA GLY A 11 -7.51 36.98 32.86
C GLY A 11 -6.93 36.00 33.88
N LYS A 12 -7.72 35.08 34.45
CA LYS A 12 -7.24 34.04 35.38
C LYS A 12 -7.06 32.71 34.64
N ALA A 13 -5.94 32.04 34.89
CA ALA A 13 -5.66 30.71 34.36
C ALA A 13 -6.61 29.68 34.99
N PHE A 14 -7.20 28.80 34.18
CA PHE A 14 -8.02 27.69 34.69
C PHE A 14 -7.20 26.77 35.59
N THR A 15 -7.79 26.31 36.69
CA THR A 15 -7.14 25.31 37.55
C THR A 15 -6.95 24.00 36.79
N ARG A 16 -6.01 23.16 37.26
CA ARG A 16 -5.72 21.85 36.66
C ARG A 16 -6.95 20.92 36.62
N SER A 17 -7.92 21.13 37.50
CA SER A 17 -9.17 20.38 37.52
C SER A 17 -10.14 20.88 36.44
N GLU A 18 -10.32 22.20 36.32
CA GLU A 18 -11.19 22.83 35.34
C GLU A 18 -10.69 22.63 33.92
N SER A 19 -9.37 22.74 33.69
CA SER A 19 -8.79 22.46 32.37
C SER A 19 -8.99 21.00 31.95
N LYS A 20 -8.93 20.06 32.89
CA LYS A 20 -9.21 18.64 32.64
C LYS A 20 -10.68 18.38 32.34
N LEU A 21 -11.60 19.08 33.01
CA LEU A 21 -13.04 19.00 32.77
C LEU A 21 -13.42 19.63 31.43
N LEU A 22 -12.89 20.81 31.12
CA LEU A 22 -13.04 21.47 29.82
C LEU A 22 -12.51 20.59 28.69
N ASN A 23 -11.29 20.04 28.83
CA ASN A 23 -10.73 19.18 27.81
C ASN A 23 -11.53 17.87 27.67
N LYS A 24 -12.09 17.33 28.76
CA LYS A 24 -12.98 16.16 28.71
C LYS A 24 -14.31 16.46 28.01
N GLN A 25 -14.86 17.67 28.17
CA GLN A 25 -16.08 18.12 27.48
C GLN A 25 -15.81 18.42 25.99
N VAL A 26 -14.64 18.98 25.64
CA VAL A 26 -14.22 19.21 24.25
C VAL A 26 -13.90 17.89 23.53
N ILE A 27 -13.43 16.88 24.26
CA ILE A 27 -13.17 15.51 23.76
C ILE A 27 -14.41 14.61 23.95
N GLU A 28 -15.57 15.16 24.31
CA GLU A 28 -16.82 14.42 24.15
C GLU A 28 -17.04 14.18 22.66
N LYS A 29 -17.39 12.94 22.28
CA LYS A 29 -17.42 12.48 20.90
C LYS A 29 -18.30 13.40 20.05
N ASP A 30 -17.66 14.19 19.18
CA ASP A 30 -18.35 15.06 18.22
C ASP A 30 -19.25 14.18 17.33
N ASN A 31 -20.56 14.22 17.58
CA ASN A 31 -21.56 13.41 16.88
C ASN A 31 -22.01 14.04 15.55
N ARG A 32 -21.26 15.01 15.02
CA ARG A 32 -21.52 15.56 13.69
C ARG A 32 -21.40 14.46 12.62
N PRO A 33 -22.32 14.41 11.65
CA PRO A 33 -22.25 13.43 10.58
C PRO A 33 -21.01 13.69 9.71
N VAL A 34 -20.10 12.72 9.67
CA VAL A 34 -18.91 12.75 8.81
C VAL A 34 -19.26 12.08 7.48
N ASN A 35 -19.07 12.78 6.35
CA ASN A 35 -19.27 12.20 5.03
C ASN A 35 -18.09 11.27 4.68
N LEU A 36 -18.23 9.98 5.01
CA LEU A 36 -17.29 8.89 4.68
C LEU A 36 -17.75 8.07 3.46
N ASN A 37 -18.62 8.61 2.62
CA ASN A 37 -19.07 7.87 1.45
C ASN A 37 -17.97 7.86 0.38
N LEU A 38 -17.15 6.81 0.40
CA LEU A 38 -16.03 6.61 -0.53
C LEU A 38 -16.46 6.55 -2.00
N LEU A 39 -17.72 6.18 -2.28
CA LEU A 39 -18.25 6.16 -3.64
C LEU A 39 -18.57 7.56 -4.18
N THR A 40 -18.69 8.56 -3.30
CA THR A 40 -18.93 9.97 -3.69
C THR A 40 -17.65 10.79 -3.82
N ILE A 41 -16.50 10.25 -3.38
CA ILE A 41 -15.22 10.94 -3.36
C ILE A 41 -14.40 10.52 -4.60
N SER A 42 -14.07 11.47 -5.47
CA SER A 42 -13.17 11.25 -6.61
C SER A 42 -11.72 11.25 -6.14
N LEU A 43 -11.10 10.08 -6.12
CA LEU A 43 -9.69 9.94 -5.73
C LEU A 43 -8.76 10.32 -6.90
N PRO A 44 -7.76 11.21 -6.68
CA PRO A 44 -6.73 11.43 -7.68
C PRO A 44 -5.90 10.16 -7.88
N ILE A 45 -5.25 10.01 -9.04
CA ILE A 45 -4.45 8.81 -9.39
C ILE A 45 -3.38 8.49 -8.34
N ILE A 46 -2.85 9.52 -7.67
CA ILE A 46 -1.87 9.39 -6.58
C ILE A 46 -2.49 8.65 -5.39
N GLY A 47 -3.74 8.98 -5.04
CA GLY A 47 -4.49 8.31 -3.98
C GLY A 47 -4.79 6.85 -4.33
N LEU A 48 -5.20 6.57 -5.57
CA LEU A 48 -5.41 5.21 -6.06
C LEU A 48 -4.11 4.39 -5.99
N SER A 49 -2.99 4.94 -6.47
CA SER A 49 -1.67 4.30 -6.40
C SER A 49 -1.27 3.97 -4.96
N SER A 50 -1.56 4.86 -4.01
CA SER A 50 -1.28 4.60 -2.59
C SER A 50 -2.12 3.46 -2.01
N ILE A 51 -3.41 3.38 -2.36
CA ILE A 51 -4.30 2.30 -1.89
C ILE A 51 -3.88 0.97 -2.51
N LEU A 52 -3.61 0.94 -3.81
CA LEU A 52 -3.14 -0.25 -4.49
C LEU A 52 -1.80 -0.73 -3.92
N HIS A 53 -0.85 0.16 -3.60
CA HIS A 53 0.42 -0.24 -2.99
C HIS A 53 0.24 -0.92 -1.63
N ARG A 54 -0.74 -0.47 -0.84
CA ARG A 54 -1.12 -1.11 0.43
C ARG A 54 -1.73 -2.49 0.19
N ILE A 55 -2.68 -2.60 -0.73
CA ILE A 55 -3.33 -3.88 -1.07
C ILE A 55 -2.31 -4.88 -1.60
N SER A 56 -1.40 -4.45 -2.49
CA SER A 56 -0.35 -5.31 -3.03
C SER A 56 0.64 -5.74 -1.96
N GLY A 57 0.96 -4.89 -0.98
CA GLY A 57 1.80 -5.26 0.16
C GLY A 57 1.19 -6.38 0.99
N VAL A 58 -0.11 -6.31 1.27
CA VAL A 58 -0.85 -7.40 1.95
C VAL A 58 -0.84 -8.68 1.11
N ALA A 59 -1.08 -8.58 -0.20
CA ALA A 59 -1.06 -9.73 -1.09
C ALA A 59 0.32 -10.40 -1.14
N VAL A 60 1.41 -9.62 -1.22
CA VAL A 60 2.80 -10.12 -1.19
C VAL A 60 3.14 -10.75 0.16
N PHE A 61 2.67 -10.16 1.26
CA PHE A 61 2.87 -10.73 2.60
C PHE A 61 2.28 -12.13 2.72
N PHE A 62 1.06 -12.34 2.21
CA PHE A 62 0.42 -13.67 2.22
C PHE A 62 0.98 -14.63 1.17
N SER A 63 1.54 -14.15 0.06
CA SER A 63 2.19 -15.01 -0.93
C SER A 63 3.57 -15.48 -0.47
N PHE A 64 4.25 -14.76 0.42
CA PHE A 64 5.61 -15.07 0.86
C PHE A 64 5.77 -16.49 1.44
N PRO A 65 4.94 -16.97 2.39
CA PRO A 65 5.04 -18.35 2.89
C PRO A 65 4.86 -19.41 1.78
N LEU A 66 3.97 -19.15 0.81
CA LEU A 66 3.74 -20.04 -0.33
C LEU A 66 4.97 -20.09 -1.24
N ILE A 67 5.61 -18.95 -1.52
CA ILE A 67 6.84 -18.90 -2.31
C ILE A 67 7.95 -19.68 -1.61
N VAL A 68 8.16 -19.46 -0.31
CA VAL A 68 9.17 -20.16 0.48
C VAL A 68 8.90 -21.67 0.51
N TRP A 69 7.64 -22.09 0.61
CA TRP A 69 7.28 -23.51 0.57
C TRP A 69 7.58 -24.16 -0.79
N VAL A 70 7.20 -23.50 -1.89
CA VAL A 70 7.51 -23.96 -3.26
C VAL A 70 9.03 -24.02 -3.48
N PHE A 71 9.76 -23.00 -3.02
CA PHE A 71 11.22 -22.95 -3.07
C PHE A 71 11.88 -24.08 -2.26
N SER A 72 11.31 -24.43 -1.09
CA SER A 72 11.79 -25.57 -0.32
C SER A 72 11.62 -26.87 -1.11
N ILE A 73 10.47 -27.08 -1.77
CA ILE A 73 10.22 -28.27 -2.60
C ILE A 73 11.20 -28.34 -3.77
N SER A 74 11.49 -27.21 -4.42
CA SER A 74 12.40 -27.19 -5.58
C SER A 74 13.83 -27.61 -5.23
N LEU A 75 14.23 -27.52 -3.97
CA LEU A 75 15.57 -27.89 -3.49
C LEU A 75 15.67 -29.29 -2.88
N LYS A 76 14.55 -30.02 -2.70
CA LYS A 76 14.54 -31.32 -2.00
C LYS A 76 15.24 -32.45 -2.76
N SER A 77 14.99 -32.55 -4.06
CA SER A 77 15.56 -33.58 -4.93
C SER A 77 15.32 -33.24 -6.39
N GLU A 78 16.09 -33.86 -7.28
CA GLU A 78 15.91 -33.72 -8.73
C GLU A 78 14.48 -34.05 -9.17
N ASN A 79 13.91 -35.15 -8.68
CA ASN A 79 12.54 -35.54 -8.98
C ASN A 79 11.51 -34.48 -8.53
N SER A 80 11.72 -33.86 -7.36
CA SER A 80 10.83 -32.81 -6.86
C SER A 80 10.91 -31.53 -7.71
N PHE A 81 12.11 -31.18 -8.17
CA PHE A 81 12.33 -30.07 -9.08
C PHE A 81 11.65 -30.32 -10.45
N LEU A 82 11.82 -31.51 -11.02
CA LEU A 82 11.18 -31.90 -12.28
C LEU A 82 9.66 -31.91 -12.17
N MET A 83 9.11 -32.39 -11.06
CA MET A 83 7.67 -32.33 -10.78
C MET A 83 7.17 -30.88 -10.79
N LEU A 84 7.87 -29.97 -10.11
CA LEU A 84 7.48 -28.56 -10.03
C LEU A 84 7.61 -27.84 -11.39
N SER A 85 8.68 -28.15 -12.14
CA SER A 85 8.89 -27.66 -13.50
C SER A 85 7.76 -28.11 -14.43
N ASN A 86 7.38 -29.38 -14.36
CA ASN A 86 6.25 -29.94 -15.12
C ASN A 86 4.93 -29.25 -14.73
N LEU A 87 4.69 -29.03 -13.43
CA LEU A 87 3.55 -28.25 -12.93
C LEU A 87 3.52 -26.84 -13.53
N LEU A 88 4.66 -26.14 -13.54
CA LEU A 88 4.74 -24.80 -14.14
C LEU A 88 4.54 -24.81 -15.64
N GLN A 89 4.94 -25.86 -16.37
CA GLN A 89 4.76 -25.96 -17.82
C GLN A 89 3.34 -26.32 -18.23
N ASN A 90 2.70 -27.25 -17.52
CA ASN A 90 1.44 -27.88 -17.94
C ASN A 90 0.21 -27.38 -17.19
N SER A 91 0.36 -26.85 -15.96
CA SER A 91 -0.78 -26.37 -15.18
C SER A 91 -1.03 -24.89 -15.40
N ILE A 92 -2.12 -24.57 -16.10
CA ILE A 92 -2.59 -23.21 -16.30
C ILE A 92 -2.85 -22.47 -14.97
N ALA A 93 -3.35 -23.18 -13.97
CA ALA A 93 -3.63 -22.62 -12.64
C ALA A 93 -2.34 -22.23 -11.91
N PHE A 94 -1.30 -23.07 -12.00
CA PHE A 94 -0.01 -22.80 -11.37
C PHE A 94 0.70 -21.61 -12.05
N LYS A 95 0.64 -21.53 -13.38
CA LYS A 95 1.09 -20.35 -14.15
C LYS A 95 0.35 -19.08 -13.75
N ALA A 96 -0.98 -19.13 -13.63
CA ALA A 96 -1.81 -17.98 -13.27
C ALA A 96 -1.50 -17.47 -11.84
N ILE A 97 -1.33 -18.36 -10.87
CA ILE A 97 -0.95 -17.98 -9.51
C ILE A 97 0.45 -17.34 -9.50
N THR A 98 1.41 -17.96 -10.19
CA THR A 98 2.78 -17.42 -10.33
C THR A 98 2.77 -16.04 -10.98
N PHE A 99 1.97 -15.87 -12.04
CA PHE A 99 1.76 -14.60 -12.73
C PHE A 99 1.20 -13.51 -11.81
N MET A 100 0.13 -13.80 -11.06
CA MET A 100 -0.46 -12.83 -10.13
C MET A 100 0.53 -12.40 -9.03
N ILE A 101 1.30 -13.35 -8.50
CA ILE A 101 2.34 -13.07 -7.51
C ILE A 101 3.42 -12.15 -8.10
N LEU A 102 3.92 -12.45 -9.30
CA LEU A 102 4.94 -11.64 -9.96
C LEU A 102 4.46 -10.22 -10.25
N VAL A 103 3.27 -10.07 -10.83
CA VAL A 103 2.69 -8.74 -11.13
C VAL A 103 2.45 -7.95 -9.85
N GLY A 104 1.87 -8.57 -8.83
CA GLY A 104 1.63 -7.94 -7.53
C GLY A 104 2.92 -7.49 -6.84
N PHE A 105 3.95 -8.34 -6.87
CA PHE A 105 5.27 -8.03 -6.34
C PHE A 105 5.95 -6.89 -7.10
N SER A 106 5.97 -6.93 -8.44
CA SER A 106 6.53 -5.87 -9.27
C SER A 106 5.86 -4.53 -8.99
N TYR A 107 4.53 -4.48 -8.98
CA TYR A 107 3.80 -3.26 -8.66
C TYR A 107 4.15 -2.74 -7.25
N HIS A 108 4.15 -3.61 -6.24
CA HIS A 108 4.48 -3.24 -4.86
C HIS A 108 5.90 -2.65 -4.77
N LEU A 109 6.87 -3.31 -5.39
CA LEU A 109 8.27 -2.88 -5.41
C LEU A 109 8.44 -1.53 -6.11
N LEU A 110 7.88 -1.36 -7.31
CA LEU A 110 7.99 -0.10 -8.08
C LEU A 110 7.32 1.07 -7.34
N ALA A 111 6.12 0.86 -6.80
CA ALA A 111 5.42 1.88 -6.01
C ALA A 111 6.17 2.21 -4.71
N GLY A 112 6.80 1.20 -4.09
CA GLY A 112 7.66 1.36 -2.92
C GLY A 112 8.92 2.17 -3.23
N ILE A 113 9.62 1.84 -4.32
CA ILE A 113 10.79 2.60 -4.79
C ILE A 113 10.42 4.05 -5.06
N ARG A 114 9.32 4.30 -5.77
CA ARG A 114 8.80 5.67 -5.99
C ARG A 114 8.59 6.40 -4.67
N LYS A 115 8.02 5.73 -3.67
CA LYS A 115 7.76 6.31 -2.34
C LYS A 115 9.05 6.61 -1.60
N LEU A 116 10.02 5.69 -1.60
CA LEU A 116 11.34 5.89 -1.00
C LEU A 116 12.10 7.05 -1.67
N ILE A 117 12.06 7.15 -3.01
CA ILE A 117 12.69 8.26 -3.75
C ILE A 117 12.04 9.60 -3.36
N SER A 118 10.72 9.62 -3.25
CA SER A 118 9.99 10.82 -2.84
C SER A 118 10.34 11.23 -1.41
N ASP A 119 10.39 10.28 -0.49
CA ASP A 119 10.66 10.53 0.92
C ASP A 119 12.15 10.87 1.18
N ALA A 120 13.10 10.33 0.40
CA ALA A 120 14.53 10.55 0.59
C ALA A 120 15.08 11.78 -0.16
N PHE A 121 14.56 12.08 -1.34
CA PHE A 121 15.10 13.12 -2.23
C PHE A 121 14.13 14.28 -2.49
N GLY A 122 12.92 14.28 -1.91
CA GLY A 122 11.90 15.30 -2.16
C GLY A 122 11.38 15.32 -3.61
N VAL A 123 11.60 14.24 -4.37
CA VAL A 123 11.15 14.14 -5.75
C VAL A 123 9.66 13.85 -5.77
N GLY A 124 8.88 14.57 -6.58
CA GLY A 124 7.46 14.28 -6.72
C GLY A 124 6.55 14.95 -5.69
N GLU A 125 7.02 16.01 -5.02
CA GLU A 125 6.26 16.74 -3.98
C GLU A 125 5.08 17.56 -4.53
N THR A 126 5.09 17.90 -5.82
CA THR A 126 3.96 18.59 -6.46
C THR A 126 2.90 17.59 -6.92
N LEU A 127 1.64 18.02 -6.96
CA LEU A 127 0.53 17.18 -7.45
C LEU A 127 0.73 16.71 -8.90
N GLU A 128 1.35 17.54 -9.73
CA GLU A 128 1.63 17.20 -11.13
C GLU A 128 2.74 16.16 -11.26
N SER A 129 3.87 16.38 -10.59
CA SER A 129 4.99 15.43 -10.60
C SER A 129 4.62 14.09 -9.97
N GLY A 130 3.87 14.10 -8.86
CA GLY A 130 3.31 12.89 -8.24
C GLY A 130 2.34 12.13 -9.16
N ARG A 131 1.56 12.84 -9.99
CA ARG A 131 0.69 12.23 -11.01
C ARG A 131 1.50 11.54 -12.10
N VAL A 132 2.51 12.20 -12.65
CA VAL A 132 3.40 11.63 -13.67
C VAL A 132 4.10 10.38 -13.14
N LEU A 133 4.69 10.47 -11.95
CA LEU A 133 5.36 9.34 -11.29
C LEU A 133 4.41 8.16 -11.04
N SER A 134 3.15 8.43 -10.69
CA SER A 134 2.15 7.37 -10.52
C SER A 134 1.85 6.65 -11.84
N TRP A 135 1.71 7.40 -12.94
CA TRP A 135 1.53 6.82 -14.27
C TRP A 135 2.76 6.06 -14.76
N LEU A 136 3.97 6.53 -14.47
CA LEU A 136 5.20 5.80 -14.78
C LEU A 136 5.25 4.45 -14.07
N VAL A 137 4.87 4.40 -12.78
CA VAL A 137 4.78 3.13 -12.04
C VAL A 137 3.76 2.19 -12.67
N PHE A 138 2.57 2.68 -13.03
CA PHE A 138 1.57 1.85 -13.71
C PHE A 138 2.04 1.36 -15.08
N GLY A 139 2.64 2.23 -15.90
CA GLY A 139 3.18 1.88 -17.20
C GLY A 139 4.29 0.83 -17.12
N ALA A 140 5.25 1.01 -16.21
CA ALA A 140 6.33 0.05 -16.00
C ALA A 140 5.81 -1.30 -15.47
N THR A 141 4.81 -1.27 -14.57
CA THR A 141 4.13 -2.48 -14.09
C THR A 141 3.40 -3.19 -15.22
N PHE A 142 2.73 -2.46 -16.10
CA PHE A 142 2.02 -3.02 -17.25
C PHE A 142 2.99 -3.71 -18.22
N ILE A 143 4.13 -3.08 -18.53
CA ILE A 143 5.18 -3.68 -19.36
C ILE A 143 5.68 -4.99 -18.74
N MET A 144 5.94 -5.01 -17.43
CA MET A 144 6.32 -6.23 -16.72
C MET A 144 5.23 -7.30 -16.77
N ALA A 145 3.97 -6.92 -16.61
CA ALA A 145 2.84 -7.85 -16.70
C ALA A 145 2.74 -8.47 -18.10
N VAL A 146 2.86 -7.68 -19.17
CA VAL A 146 2.86 -8.22 -20.54
C VAL A 146 4.04 -9.16 -20.76
N PHE A 147 5.23 -8.80 -20.27
CA PHE A 147 6.41 -9.65 -20.34
C PHE A 147 6.21 -10.99 -19.62
N PHE A 148 5.69 -10.97 -18.38
CA PHE A 148 5.42 -12.20 -17.62
C PHE A 148 4.31 -13.05 -18.24
N LEU A 149 3.31 -12.42 -18.84
CA LEU A 149 2.24 -13.13 -19.54
C LEU A 149 2.83 -13.95 -20.69
N PHE A 150 3.63 -13.32 -21.56
CA PHE A 150 4.28 -14.00 -22.68
C PHE A 150 5.33 -15.03 -22.24
N TYR A 151 6.02 -14.78 -21.13
CA TYR A 151 7.03 -15.72 -20.63
C TYR A 151 6.41 -17.00 -20.03
N LEU A 152 5.24 -16.89 -19.39
CA LEU A 152 4.61 -18.01 -18.70
C LEU A 152 3.62 -18.79 -19.57
N PHE A 153 2.92 -18.12 -20.50
CA PHE A 153 1.84 -18.70 -21.31
C PHE A 153 2.23 -18.76 -22.78
#